data_AF-A0A3A1Y5U7-F1
#
_entry.id   AF-A0A3A1Y5U7-F1
#
_cell.length_a   1.000
_cell.length_b   1.000
_cell.length_c   1.000
_cell.angle_alpha   90.00
_cell.angle_beta   90.00
_cell.angle_gamma   90.00
#
_symmetry.space_group_name_H-M   'P 1'
#
loop_
_entity.id
_entity.type
_entity.pdbx_description
1 polymer ?
#
loop_
_entity_poly.entity_id
_entity_poly.type
_entity_poly.pdbx_seq_one_letter_code
_entity_poly.pdbx_strand_id
1 'polypeptide(L)'
;MLNKIKSFLTNDNADGQKKPTTLAGLKSLQRAVEAPEELPDNKDAQAIFDYAFYYEFNAPEEDLDLERAGYYYQKAANLGHIQAQYRLGKYYANPHRRDGINREKATFWYQKALKQGHQKAKFALAILDLKKDLEVKLSFK
;
A
#
# COMPACT_ATOMS: atom_id res chain seq x y z
N MET A 1 -13.10 5.74 -17.45
CA MET A 1 -11.94 5.89 -16.53
C MET A 1 -11.90 7.27 -15.86
N LEU A 2 -11.90 8.38 -16.60
CA LEU A 2 -11.88 9.75 -16.05
C LEU A 2 -12.90 10.04 -14.93
N ASN A 3 -14.13 9.52 -15.03
CA ASN A 3 -15.15 9.71 -13.99
C ASN A 3 -14.84 8.95 -12.69
N LYS A 4 -14.15 7.81 -12.75
CA LYS A 4 -13.71 7.04 -11.57
C LYS A 4 -12.54 7.72 -10.86
N ILE A 5 -11.63 8.33 -11.63
CA ILE A 5 -10.56 9.18 -11.07
C ILE A 5 -11.21 10.37 -10.35
N LYS A 6 -12.17 11.06 -10.98
CA LYS A 6 -12.89 12.17 -10.33
C LYS A 6 -13.61 11.75 -9.03
N SER A 7 -14.31 10.61 -8.99
CA SER A 7 -14.96 10.14 -7.75
C SER A 7 -13.95 9.71 -6.69
N PHE A 8 -12.81 9.15 -7.12
CA PHE A 8 -11.71 8.88 -6.22
C PHE A 8 -11.19 10.19 -5.61
N LEU A 9 -11.08 11.29 -6.35
CA LEU A 9 -10.57 12.56 -5.81
C LEU A 9 -11.48 13.24 -4.79
N THR A 10 -12.77 12.90 -4.71
CA THR A 10 -13.75 13.58 -3.85
C THR A 10 -14.03 12.88 -2.51
N ASN A 11 -13.57 11.64 -2.32
CA ASN A 11 -13.84 10.90 -1.08
C ASN A 11 -12.60 10.91 -0.16
N ASP A 12 -12.72 11.34 1.09
CA ASP A 12 -11.64 11.12 2.06
C ASP A 12 -11.47 9.61 2.32
N ASN A 13 -10.24 9.14 2.53
CA ASN A 13 -10.02 7.73 2.88
C ASN A 13 -10.16 7.49 4.39
N ALA A 14 -10.48 6.27 4.79
CA ALA A 14 -10.68 5.87 6.20
C ALA A 14 -9.42 6.06 7.08
N ASP A 15 -8.26 6.32 6.46
CA ASP A 15 -7.00 6.54 7.16
C ASP A 15 -6.70 8.03 7.44
N GLY A 16 -7.57 8.95 7.01
CA GLY A 16 -7.43 10.39 7.22
C GLY A 16 -6.40 11.08 6.31
N GLN A 17 -6.03 10.46 5.19
CA GLN A 17 -5.06 11.04 4.26
C GLN A 17 -5.73 11.92 3.22
N LYS A 18 -5.19 13.12 3.05
CA LYS A 18 -5.45 13.95 1.88
C LYS A 18 -4.96 13.20 0.65
N LYS A 19 -5.87 12.87 -0.26
CA LYS A 19 -5.58 12.32 -1.59
C LYS A 19 -4.62 13.24 -2.35
N PRO A 20 -3.97 12.81 -3.45
CA PRO A 20 -3.16 13.67 -4.29
C PRO A 20 -3.91 14.96 -4.62
N THR A 21 -3.53 16.03 -3.92
CA THR A 21 -4.08 17.38 -4.05
C THR A 21 -3.19 18.23 -4.95
N THR A 22 -2.02 17.71 -5.33
CA THR A 22 -1.07 18.38 -6.23
C THR A 22 -1.40 18.05 -7.68
N LEU A 23 -1.29 19.05 -8.55
CA LEU A 23 -1.48 18.88 -10.01
C LEU A 23 -0.54 17.81 -10.61
N ALA A 24 0.64 17.62 -10.01
CA ALA A 24 1.58 16.57 -10.36
C ALA A 24 1.04 15.17 -10.01
N GLY A 25 0.55 14.96 -8.78
CA GLY A 25 -0.10 13.71 -8.38
C GLY A 25 -1.33 13.39 -9.23
N LEU A 26 -2.11 14.43 -9.59
CA LEU A 26 -3.27 14.32 -10.48
C LEU A 26 -2.90 13.87 -11.91
N LYS A 27 -1.85 14.46 -12.50
CA LYS A 27 -1.35 14.06 -13.84
C LYS A 27 -0.71 12.69 -13.84
N SER A 28 -0.03 12.32 -12.75
CA SER A 28 0.55 10.98 -12.58
C SER A 28 -0.53 9.92 -12.49
N LEU A 29 -1.59 10.14 -11.71
CA LEU A 29 -2.75 9.25 -11.66
C LEU A 29 -3.44 9.11 -13.03
N GLN A 30 -3.61 10.23 -13.76
CA GLN A 30 -4.22 10.20 -15.09
C GLN A 30 -3.36 9.42 -16.09
N ARG A 31 -2.06 9.72 -16.18
CA ARG A 31 -1.13 9.05 -17.10
C ARG A 31 -1.00 7.56 -16.79
N ALA A 32 -1.00 7.18 -15.52
CA ALA A 32 -0.85 5.79 -15.13
C ALA A 32 -2.14 4.95 -15.33
N VAL A 33 -3.28 5.61 -15.57
CA VAL A 33 -4.52 4.98 -16.05
C VAL A 33 -4.56 4.87 -17.58
N GLU A 34 -3.95 5.82 -18.29
CA GLU A 34 -3.89 5.86 -19.75
C GLU A 34 -2.73 5.01 -20.33
N ALA A 35 -1.64 4.81 -19.58
CA ALA A 35 -0.44 4.06 -19.97
C ALA A 35 0.17 3.33 -18.74
N PRO A 36 -0.35 2.15 -18.34
CA PRO A 36 0.09 1.44 -17.13
C PRO A 36 1.54 0.88 -17.20
N GLU A 37 2.18 0.90 -18.37
CA GLU A 37 3.55 0.42 -18.57
C GLU A 37 4.62 1.53 -18.49
N GLU A 38 4.22 2.81 -18.59
CA GLU A 38 5.12 3.95 -18.45
C GLU A 38 5.04 4.52 -17.03
N LEU A 39 5.91 4.01 -16.17
CA LEU A 39 6.14 4.56 -14.83
C LEU A 39 6.35 6.08 -14.91
N PRO A 40 5.73 6.89 -14.02
CA PRO A 40 6.13 8.28 -13.87
C PRO A 40 7.63 8.32 -13.56
N ASP A 41 8.33 9.22 -14.26
CA ASP A 41 9.79 9.25 -14.29
C ASP A 41 10.38 9.18 -12.87
N ASN A 42 11.32 8.25 -12.76
CA ASN A 42 11.74 7.50 -11.59
C ASN A 42 12.40 8.41 -10.54
N LYS A 43 11.65 8.82 -9.49
CA LYS A 43 12.12 9.17 -8.13
C LYS A 43 11.05 9.79 -7.21
N ASP A 44 9.90 10.20 -7.74
CA ASP A 44 8.84 10.78 -6.89
C ASP A 44 8.09 9.69 -6.10
N ALA A 45 8.51 9.52 -4.84
CA ALA A 45 7.95 8.53 -3.95
C ALA A 45 6.46 8.77 -3.63
N GLN A 46 5.99 10.01 -3.68
CA GLN A 46 4.59 10.36 -3.45
C GLN A 46 3.73 9.96 -4.66
N ALA A 47 4.16 10.31 -5.87
CA ALA A 47 3.43 9.93 -7.09
C ALA A 47 3.31 8.41 -7.25
N ILE A 48 4.37 7.66 -6.94
CA ILE A 48 4.37 6.20 -6.96
C ILE A 48 3.43 5.64 -5.89
N PHE A 49 3.41 6.23 -4.69
CA PHE A 49 2.50 5.84 -3.63
C PHE A 49 1.03 6.09 -4.01
N ASP A 50 0.73 7.24 -4.59
CA ASP A 50 -0.64 7.59 -4.99
C ASP A 50 -1.17 6.59 -6.02
N TYR A 51 -0.30 6.12 -6.91
CA TYR A 51 -0.63 5.10 -7.89
C TYR A 51 -0.88 3.72 -7.27
N ALA A 52 -0.03 3.29 -6.34
CA ALA A 52 -0.26 2.07 -5.55
C ALA A 52 -1.61 2.13 -4.82
N PHE A 53 -1.93 3.29 -4.26
CA PHE A 53 -3.15 3.53 -3.52
C PHE A 53 -4.39 3.55 -4.43
N TYR A 54 -4.28 3.99 -5.68
CA TYR A 54 -5.37 3.87 -6.63
C TYR A 54 -5.75 2.41 -6.89
N TYR A 55 -4.75 1.53 -7.12
CA TYR A 55 -4.99 0.10 -7.34
C TYR A 55 -5.59 -0.60 -6.11
N GLU A 56 -5.14 -0.27 -4.89
CA GLU A 56 -5.71 -0.88 -3.67
C GLU A 56 -7.22 -0.60 -3.50
N PHE A 57 -7.75 0.52 -4.02
CA PHE A 57 -9.11 0.98 -3.69
C PHE A 57 -10.10 1.15 -4.86
N ASN A 58 -9.68 1.03 -6.13
CA ASN A 58 -10.58 1.38 -7.25
C ASN A 58 -10.51 0.43 -8.45
N ALA A 59 -9.68 -0.59 -8.40
CA ALA A 59 -9.37 -1.36 -9.57
C ALA A 59 -10.33 -2.57 -9.71
N PRO A 60 -10.73 -2.92 -10.95
CA PRO A 60 -11.89 -3.77 -11.23
C PRO A 60 -11.65 -5.28 -11.05
N GLU A 61 -10.40 -5.73 -10.80
CA GLU A 61 -10.01 -7.14 -10.70
C GLU A 61 -9.22 -7.40 -9.40
N GLU A 62 -9.91 -7.89 -8.36
CA GLU A 62 -9.46 -7.84 -6.95
C GLU A 62 -8.07 -8.45 -6.68
N ASP A 63 -7.72 -9.58 -7.32
CA ASP A 63 -6.44 -10.27 -7.07
C ASP A 63 -5.25 -9.63 -7.80
N LEU A 64 -5.42 -9.25 -9.07
CA LEU A 64 -4.35 -8.66 -9.89
C LEU A 64 -3.95 -7.27 -9.37
N ASP A 65 -4.93 -6.54 -8.85
CA ASP A 65 -4.74 -5.18 -8.38
C ASP A 65 -4.08 -5.11 -7.00
N LEU A 66 -4.29 -6.11 -6.13
CA LEU A 66 -3.53 -6.27 -4.89
C LEU A 66 -2.03 -6.43 -5.16
N GLU A 67 -1.66 -7.25 -6.15
CA GLU A 67 -0.26 -7.49 -6.51
C GLU A 67 0.39 -6.24 -7.16
N ARG A 68 -0.36 -5.53 -8.02
CA ARG A 68 0.09 -4.23 -8.56
C ARG A 68 0.28 -3.20 -7.44
N ALA A 69 -0.66 -3.08 -6.51
CA ALA A 69 -0.52 -2.18 -5.37
C ALA A 69 0.73 -2.53 -4.55
N GLY A 70 0.95 -3.81 -4.26
CA GLY A 70 2.16 -4.30 -3.58
C GLY A 70 3.46 -3.91 -4.30
N TYR A 71 3.51 -4.08 -5.62
CA TYR A 71 4.65 -3.68 -6.44
C TYR A 71 4.97 -2.18 -6.35
N TYR A 72 3.96 -1.32 -6.48
CA TYR A 72 4.17 0.13 -6.42
C TYR A 72 4.45 0.62 -4.99
N TYR A 73 3.81 0.03 -3.97
CA TYR A 73 4.19 0.29 -2.58
C TYR A 73 5.64 -0.08 -2.32
N GLN A 74 6.15 -1.19 -2.88
CA GLN A 74 7.56 -1.57 -2.77
C GLN A 74 8.49 -0.51 -3.34
N LYS A 75 8.16 0.06 -4.50
CA LYS A 75 8.95 1.14 -5.11
C LYS A 75 8.96 2.41 -4.26
N ALA A 76 7.78 2.91 -3.86
CA ALA A 76 7.68 4.11 -3.02
C ALA A 76 8.35 3.91 -1.64
N ALA A 77 8.22 2.72 -1.05
CA ALA A 77 8.84 2.38 0.22
C ALA A 77 10.37 2.36 0.15
N ASN A 78 10.94 1.92 -0.97
CA ASN A 78 12.38 1.94 -1.24
C ASN A 78 12.93 3.36 -1.37
N LEU A 79 12.12 4.30 -1.85
CA LEU A 79 12.44 5.73 -1.89
C LEU A 79 12.23 6.45 -0.54
N GLY A 80 11.88 5.72 0.52
CA GLY A 80 11.71 6.28 1.86
C GLY A 80 10.30 6.74 2.20
N HIS A 81 9.29 6.52 1.33
CA HIS A 81 7.93 6.96 1.62
C HIS A 81 7.33 6.19 2.81
N ILE A 82 7.18 6.89 3.94
CA ILE A 82 6.79 6.32 5.24
C ILE A 82 5.47 5.56 5.16
N GLN A 83 4.47 6.15 4.49
CA GLN A 83 3.16 5.51 4.35
C GLN A 83 3.20 4.29 3.44
N ALA A 84 4.06 4.32 2.41
CA ALA A 84 4.21 3.17 1.50
C ALA A 84 4.83 1.99 2.25
N GLN A 85 5.80 2.25 3.13
CA GLN A 85 6.37 1.23 4.00
C GLN A 85 5.31 0.59 4.90
N TYR A 86 4.44 1.40 5.51
CA TYR A 86 3.34 0.86 6.30
C TYR A 86 2.37 0.01 5.45
N ARG A 87 1.94 0.50 4.28
CA ARG A 87 1.02 -0.24 3.41
C ARG A 87 1.65 -1.50 2.82
N LEU A 88 2.94 -1.49 2.55
CA LEU A 88 3.69 -2.67 2.14
C LEU A 88 3.77 -3.72 3.25
N GLY A 89 3.89 -3.28 4.51
CA GLY A 89 3.72 -4.15 5.67
C GLY A 89 2.34 -4.82 5.69
N LYS A 90 1.27 -4.07 5.40
CA LYS A 90 -0.10 -4.62 5.26
C LYS A 90 -0.21 -5.61 4.11
N TYR A 91 0.38 -5.29 2.96
CA TYR A 91 0.41 -6.17 1.79
C TYR A 91 1.05 -7.52 2.14
N TYR A 92 2.20 -7.55 2.79
CA TYR A 92 2.84 -8.80 3.21
C TYR A 92 2.08 -9.54 4.31
N ALA A 93 1.31 -8.84 5.15
CA ALA A 93 0.45 -9.43 6.17
C ALA A 93 -0.94 -9.87 5.66
N ASN A 94 -1.23 -9.69 4.37
CA ASN A 94 -2.53 -10.00 3.79
C ASN A 94 -2.64 -11.51 3.46
N PRO A 95 -3.66 -12.25 3.97
CA PRO A 95 -3.87 -13.64 3.61
C PRO A 95 -4.29 -13.87 2.16
N HIS A 96 -4.82 -12.85 1.48
CA HIS A 96 -5.27 -12.91 0.07
C HIS A 96 -4.15 -12.64 -0.94
N ARG A 97 -2.93 -12.33 -0.48
CA ARG A 97 -1.78 -12.22 -1.37
C ARG A 97 -1.52 -13.56 -2.04
N ARG A 98 -1.09 -13.55 -3.31
CA ARG A 98 -0.88 -14.78 -4.09
C ARG A 98 0.07 -15.77 -3.41
N ASP A 99 1.16 -15.26 -2.82
CA ASP A 99 2.14 -16.12 -2.12
C ASP A 99 1.89 -16.19 -0.60
N GLY A 100 0.65 -15.96 -0.16
CA GLY A 100 0.21 -16.05 1.25
C GLY A 100 0.89 -15.03 2.16
N ILE A 101 0.71 -15.14 3.48
CA ILE A 101 1.30 -14.19 4.45
C ILE A 101 2.84 -14.36 4.50
N ASN A 102 3.57 -13.23 4.46
CA ASN A 102 5.00 -13.18 4.78
C ASN A 102 5.24 -12.29 6.01
N ARG A 103 5.33 -12.90 7.19
CA ARG A 103 5.47 -12.17 8.46
C ARG A 103 6.79 -11.42 8.57
N GLU A 104 7.89 -12.01 8.12
CA GLU A 104 9.21 -11.39 8.20
C GLU A 104 9.27 -10.07 7.43
N LYS A 105 8.78 -10.07 6.18
CA LYS A 105 8.69 -8.85 5.37
C LYS A 105 7.69 -7.85 5.95
N ALA A 106 6.55 -8.31 6.46
CA ALA A 106 5.58 -7.43 7.12
C ALA A 106 6.22 -6.71 8.33
N THR A 107 6.87 -7.46 9.22
CA THR A 107 7.59 -6.93 10.39
C THR A 107 8.66 -5.93 9.98
N PHE A 108 9.49 -6.27 8.99
CA PHE A 108 10.54 -5.39 8.50
C PHE A 108 9.99 -4.02 8.07
N TRP A 109 8.95 -4.02 7.23
CA TRP A 109 8.38 -2.78 6.70
C TRP A 109 7.63 -1.96 7.75
N TYR A 110 6.90 -2.61 8.65
CA TYR A 110 6.28 -1.90 9.77
C TYR A 110 7.30 -1.29 10.72
N GLN A 111 8.39 -2.00 11.06
CA GLN A 111 9.47 -1.45 11.87
C GLN A 111 10.13 -0.24 11.20
N LYS A 112 10.36 -0.31 9.87
CA LYS A 112 10.94 0.80 9.11
C LYS A 112 10.03 2.04 9.12
N ALA A 113 8.71 1.86 8.95
CA ALA A 113 7.74 2.94 9.04
C ALA A 113 7.65 3.52 10.47
N LEU A 114 7.64 2.66 11.49
CA LEU A 114 7.59 3.07 12.90
C LEU A 114 8.81 3.90 13.30
N LYS A 115 10.01 3.50 12.88
CA LYS A 115 11.26 4.24 13.12
C LYS A 115 11.25 5.65 12.52
N GLN A 116 10.45 5.87 11.47
CA GLN A 116 10.25 7.19 10.85
C GLN A 116 8.98 7.91 11.38
N GLY A 117 8.37 7.42 12.46
CA GLY A 117 7.29 8.11 13.16
C GLY A 117 5.87 7.67 12.79
N HIS A 118 5.69 6.63 11.96
CA HIS A 118 4.36 6.13 11.61
C HIS A 118 3.72 5.33 12.75
N GLN A 119 2.96 5.99 13.62
CA GLN A 119 2.45 5.39 14.86
C GLN A 119 1.52 4.19 14.65
N LYS A 120 0.71 4.18 13.59
CA LYS A 120 -0.16 3.02 13.27
C LYS A 120 0.66 1.73 13.01
N ALA A 121 1.95 1.84 12.68
CA ALA A 121 2.79 0.67 12.46
C ALA A 121 3.08 -0.10 13.77
N LYS A 122 3.10 0.59 14.93
CA LYS A 122 3.24 -0.07 16.24
C LYS A 122 2.09 -1.02 16.53
N PHE A 123 0.86 -0.57 16.27
CA PHE A 123 -0.33 -1.40 16.45
C PHE A 123 -0.35 -2.58 15.47
N ALA A 124 0.07 -2.36 14.22
CA ALA A 124 0.14 -3.42 13.22
C ALA A 124 1.15 -4.52 13.59
N LEU A 125 2.30 -4.16 14.17
CA LEU A 125 3.28 -5.12 14.71
C LEU A 125 2.67 -5.96 15.83
N ALA A 126 2.02 -5.33 16.81
CA ALA A 126 1.38 -6.05 17.91
C ALA A 126 0.29 -7.04 17.42
N ILE A 127 -0.52 -6.63 16.44
CA ILE A 127 -1.52 -7.52 15.83
C ILE A 127 -0.86 -8.70 15.10
N LEU A 128 0.25 -8.45 14.39
CA LEU A 128 0.97 -9.50 13.66
C LEU A 128 1.55 -10.56 14.61
N ASP A 129 2.10 -10.14 15.75
CA ASP A 129 2.63 -11.02 16.78
C ASP A 129 1.53 -11.84 17.47
N LEU A 130 0.41 -11.19 17.85
CA LEU A 130 -0.74 -11.88 18.45
C LEU A 130 -1.34 -12.95 17.53
N LYS A 131 -1.42 -12.67 16.22
CA LYS A 131 -1.92 -13.65 15.24
C LYS A 131 -1.00 -14.85 15.11
N LYS A 132 0.32 -14.64 15.14
CA LYS A 132 1.32 -15.73 15.14
C LYS A 132 1.10 -16.64 16.34
N ASP A 133 0.94 -16.09 17.54
CA ASP A 133 0.74 -16.86 18.75
C ASP A 133 -0.56 -17.67 18.74
N LEU A 134 -1.62 -17.14 18.11
CA LEU A 134 -2.90 -17.83 17.99
C LEU A 134 -2.82 -19.01 17.01
N GLU A 135 -2.18 -18.83 15.85
CA GLU A 135 -1.99 -19.88 14.86
C GLU A 135 -1.18 -21.05 15.42
N VAL A 136 -0.10 -20.75 16.15
CA VAL A 136 0.72 -21.76 16.84
C VAL A 136 -0.14 -22.57 17.83
N LYS A 137 -1.01 -21.92 18.60
CA LYS A 137 -1.89 -22.60 19.57
C LYS A 137 -2.94 -23.49 18.91
N LEU A 138 -3.44 -23.10 17.73
CA LEU A 138 -4.47 -23.86 17.01
C LEU A 138 -3.88 -25.06 16.24
N SER A 139 -2.60 -25.02 15.85
CA SER A 139 -1.94 -26.14 15.16
C SER A 139 -1.60 -27.35 16.06
N PHE A 140 -1.79 -27.23 17.38
CA PHE A 140 -1.53 -28.31 18.36
C PHE A 140 -2.81 -28.94 18.95
N LYS A 141 -3.97 -28.75 18.30
CA LYS A 141 -5.22 -29.46 18.61
C LYS A 141 -5.49 -30.54 17.56
#